data_AF-A0A0Q9NF77-F1
#
_entry.id   AF-A0A0Q9NF77-F1
#
_cell.length_a   1.000
_cell.length_b   1.000
_cell.length_c   1.000
_cell.angle_alpha   90.00
_cell.angle_beta   90.00
_cell.angle_gamma   90.00
#
_symmetry.space_group_name_H-M   'P 1'
#
loop_
_entity.id
_entity.type
_entity.pdbx_description
1 polymer ?
#
loop_
_entity_poly.entity_id
_entity_poly.type
_entity_poly.pdbx_seq_one_letter_code
_entity_poly.pdbx_strand_id
1 'polypeptide(L)'
;MWQDTPFLVEDIWLPLPQFQPIADVNLNELGSLLYPEYENRIGVIIGSATEELSVTQAAGGQAALLNCKGGDPLVKINRIARTHTGDVAEYRESYGLASSFRYQVEIN
;
A
#
# COMPACT_ATOMS: atom_id res chain seq x y z
N MET A 1 1.89 8.45 -17.18
CA MET A 1 0.44 8.33 -17.44
C MET A 1 -0.36 8.55 -16.15
N TRP A 2 0.03 9.50 -15.31
CA TRP A 2 -0.76 10.00 -14.18
C TRP A 2 -0.28 11.45 -13.99
N GLN A 3 -1.07 12.42 -14.44
CA GLN A 3 -0.73 13.84 -14.40
C GLN A 3 -1.22 14.38 -13.06
N ASP A 4 -0.32 14.64 -12.10
CA ASP A 4 -0.51 15.34 -10.80
C ASP A 4 -1.83 15.10 -10.04
N THR A 5 -2.54 14.00 -10.34
CA THR A 5 -3.86 13.68 -9.81
C THR A 5 -3.70 12.49 -8.88
N PRO A 6 -4.12 12.61 -7.60
CA PRO A 6 -4.11 11.49 -6.68
C PRO A 6 -4.89 10.31 -7.27
N PHE A 7 -4.24 9.15 -7.37
CA PHE A 7 -4.84 7.93 -7.91
C PHE A 7 -4.92 6.79 -6.88
N LEU A 8 -4.17 6.93 -5.79
CA LEU A 8 -4.05 5.93 -4.73
C LEU A 8 -3.77 6.62 -3.40
N VAL A 9 -4.40 6.13 -2.33
CA VAL A 9 -4.01 6.41 -0.94
C VAL A 9 -3.80 5.08 -0.25
N GLU A 10 -2.74 4.99 0.57
CA GLU A 10 -2.37 3.76 1.25
C GLU A 10 -2.13 3.99 2.73
N ASP A 11 -2.63 3.07 3.55
CA ASP A 11 -2.25 2.92 4.95
C ASP A 11 -1.39 1.66 5.08
N ILE A 12 -0.28 1.75 5.81
CA ILE A 12 0.71 0.67 5.92
C ILE A 12 1.03 0.45 7.39
N TRP A 13 0.92 -0.80 7.83
CA TRP A 13 1.25 -1.23 9.19
C TRP A 13 2.48 -2.14 9.16
N LEU A 14 3.48 -1.75 9.95
CA LEU A 14 4.78 -2.41 10.04
C LEU A 14 5.06 -2.81 11.49
N PRO A 15 5.54 -4.04 11.75
CA PRO A 15 5.77 -4.52 13.10
C PRO A 15 7.00 -3.86 13.73
N LEU A 16 6.80 -3.26 14.90
CA LEU A 16 7.89 -2.80 15.77
C LEU A 16 8.31 -3.94 16.73
N PRO A 17 9.59 -3.99 17.14
CA PRO A 17 10.65 -3.00 16.90
C PRO A 17 11.41 -3.19 15.57
N GLN A 18 11.16 -4.27 14.83
CA GLN A 18 11.94 -4.62 13.63
C GLN A 18 11.99 -3.50 12.58
N PHE A 19 10.86 -2.81 12.37
CA PHE A 19 10.75 -1.72 11.40
C PHE A 19 11.03 -0.32 11.98
N GLN A 20 11.58 -0.22 13.19
CA GLN A 20 11.94 1.09 13.77
C GLN A 20 12.87 1.92 12.85
N PRO A 21 13.90 1.33 12.20
CA PRO A 21 14.74 2.10 11.27
C PRO A 21 14.01 2.64 10.03
N ILE A 22 12.87 2.04 9.67
CA ILE A 22 11.96 2.55 8.63
C ILE A 22 11.07 3.66 9.20
N ALA A 23 10.58 3.51 10.42
CA ALA A 23 9.75 4.53 11.07
C ALA A 23 10.50 5.85 11.33
N ASP A 24 11.81 5.77 11.57
CA ASP A 24 12.65 6.93 11.90
C ASP A 24 13.21 7.65 10.65
N VAL A 25 13.04 7.08 9.46
CA VAL A 25 13.57 7.67 8.23
C VAL A 25 12.76 8.90 7.81
N ASN A 26 13.45 9.88 7.24
CA ASN A 26 12.75 10.96 6.54
C ASN A 26 12.09 10.39 5.28
N LEU A 27 10.78 10.65 5.09
CA LEU A 27 10.04 10.16 3.93
C LEU A 27 10.64 10.61 2.59
N ASN A 28 11.33 11.76 2.55
CA ASN A 28 12.03 12.23 1.35
C ASN A 28 13.28 11.40 1.00
N GLU A 29 13.78 10.59 1.94
CA GLU A 29 14.91 9.68 1.75
C GLU A 29 14.48 8.24 1.45
N LEU A 30 13.18 7.92 1.58
CA LEU A 30 12.64 6.67 1.08
C LEU A 30 12.56 6.76 -0.45
N GLY A 31 13.12 5.76 -1.13
CA GLY A 31 12.94 5.62 -2.57
C GLY A 31 11.47 5.46 -2.96
N SER A 32 11.22 5.41 -4.26
CA SER A 32 9.86 5.26 -4.81
C SER A 32 9.20 3.91 -4.53
N LEU A 33 9.95 2.94 -4.00
CA LEU A 33 9.49 1.58 -3.70
C LEU A 33 9.91 1.21 -2.27
N LEU A 34 8.96 0.72 -1.47
CA LEU A 34 9.20 0.41 -0.05
C LEU A 34 9.99 -0.89 0.18
N TYR A 35 9.77 -1.94 -0.60
CA TYR A 35 10.44 -3.23 -0.36
C TYR A 35 11.97 -3.18 -0.50
N PRO A 36 12.55 -2.48 -1.51
CA PRO A 36 13.99 -2.24 -1.54
C PRO A 36 14.52 -1.52 -0.28
N GLU A 37 13.74 -0.60 0.30
CA GLU A 37 14.14 0.08 1.55
C GLU A 37 14.13 -0.89 2.74
N TYR A 38 13.18 -1.82 2.80
CA TYR A 38 13.14 -2.86 3.84
C TYR A 38 14.36 -3.79 3.74
N GLU A 39 14.71 -4.22 2.53
CA GLU A 39 15.88 -5.07 2.31
C GLU A 39 17.17 -4.34 2.68
N ASN A 40 17.37 -3.13 2.14
CA ASN A 40 18.61 -2.38 2.31
C ASN A 40 18.85 -1.90 3.75
N ARG A 41 17.79 -1.51 4.47
CA ARG A 41 17.93 -0.89 5.80
C ARG A 41 17.83 -1.88 6.95
N ILE A 42 17.02 -2.93 6.80
CA ILE A 42 16.71 -3.87 7.89
C ILE A 42 16.82 -5.35 7.49
N GLY A 43 17.23 -5.65 6.26
CA GLY A 43 17.44 -7.03 5.79
C GLY A 43 16.15 -7.83 5.63
N VAL A 44 14.98 -7.19 5.61
CA VAL A 44 13.69 -7.87 5.42
C VAL A 44 13.41 -8.04 3.93
N ILE A 45 13.38 -9.29 3.49
CA ILE A 45 13.08 -9.66 2.10
C ILE A 45 11.64 -10.19 2.05
N ILE A 46 10.78 -9.52 1.28
CA ILE A 46 9.43 -9.97 1.00
C ILE A 46 9.47 -11.11 -0.04
N GLY A 47 8.94 -12.28 0.32
CA GLY A 47 8.91 -13.46 -0.54
C GLY A 47 7.56 -13.73 -1.18
N SER A 48 6.46 -13.28 -0.57
CA SER A 48 5.12 -13.45 -1.12
C SER A 48 4.16 -12.38 -0.59
N ALA A 49 3.03 -12.21 -1.28
CA ALA A 49 1.93 -11.39 -0.80
C ALA A 49 0.59 -12.04 -1.14
N THR A 50 -0.38 -11.87 -0.26
CA THR A 50 -1.79 -12.22 -0.51
C THR A 50 -2.59 -10.94 -0.59
N GLU A 51 -3.43 -10.80 -1.62
CA GLU A 51 -4.26 -9.63 -1.84
C GLU A 51 -5.74 -10.02 -1.86
N GLU A 52 -6.56 -9.25 -1.14
CA GLU A 52 -8.02 -9.28 -1.23
C GLU A 52 -8.50 -7.96 -1.83
N LEU A 53 -9.31 -8.06 -2.88
CA LEU A 53 -9.88 -6.92 -3.57
C LEU A 53 -11.37 -6.80 -3.25
N SER A 54 -11.80 -5.61 -2.85
CA SER A 54 -13.20 -5.28 -2.58
C SER A 54 -13.56 -3.90 -3.10
N VAL A 55 -14.85 -3.58 -3.08
CA VAL A 55 -15.36 -2.24 -3.39
C VAL A 55 -16.00 -1.66 -2.14
N THR A 56 -15.65 -0.42 -1.83
CA THR A 56 -16.19 0.34 -0.69
C THR A 56 -16.61 1.73 -1.11
N GLN A 57 -17.17 2.51 -0.19
CA GLN A 57 -17.48 3.92 -0.38
C GLN A 57 -16.41 4.80 0.25
N ALA A 58 -16.06 5.91 -0.41
CA ALA A 58 -15.08 6.86 0.10
C ALA A 58 -15.55 7.47 1.43
N ALA A 59 -14.81 7.18 2.51
CA ALA A 59 -14.95 7.91 3.77
C ALA A 59 -14.35 9.32 3.67
N GLY A 60 -14.70 10.22 4.58
CA GLY A 60 -14.31 11.64 4.49
C GLY A 60 -12.80 11.88 4.33
N GLY A 61 -11.96 11.14 5.06
CA GLY A 61 -10.50 11.25 4.93
C GLY A 61 -9.96 10.77 3.58
N GLN A 62 -10.45 9.62 3.10
CA GLN A 62 -10.08 9.07 1.79
C GLN A 62 -10.54 9.97 0.65
N ALA A 63 -11.76 10.52 0.76
CA ALA A 63 -12.32 11.41 -0.24
C ALA A 63 -11.48 12.69 -0.41
N ALA A 64 -11.01 13.26 0.70
CA ALA A 64 -10.12 14.42 0.67
C ALA A 64 -8.77 14.09 0.01
N LEU A 65 -8.14 12.97 0.36
CA LEU A 65 -6.84 12.57 -0.17
C LEU A 65 -6.90 12.20 -1.66
N LEU A 66 -7.99 11.56 -2.09
CA LEU A 66 -8.22 11.16 -3.48
C LEU A 66 -8.87 12.25 -4.34
N ASN A 67 -9.17 13.43 -3.77
CA ASN A 67 -9.87 14.52 -4.42
C ASN A 67 -11.20 14.05 -5.09
N CYS A 68 -12.01 13.31 -4.34
CA CYS A 68 -13.31 12.82 -4.78
C CYS A 68 -14.43 13.18 -3.79
N LYS A 69 -15.66 12.78 -4.09
CA LYS A 69 -16.80 13.01 -3.19
C LYS A 69 -16.92 11.87 -2.19
N GLY A 70 -17.30 12.21 -0.96
CA GLY A 70 -17.71 11.20 0.03
C GLY A 70 -18.83 10.34 -0.54
N GLY A 71 -18.73 9.02 -0.37
CA GLY A 71 -19.66 8.06 -0.97
C GLY A 71 -19.27 7.55 -2.37
N ASP A 72 -18.31 8.17 -3.05
CA ASP A 72 -17.84 7.69 -4.35
C ASP A 72 -17.25 6.25 -4.21
N PRO A 73 -17.49 5.34 -5.17
CA PRO A 73 -16.96 3.98 -5.10
C PRO A 73 -15.43 3.96 -5.20
N LEU A 74 -14.80 3.27 -4.25
CA LEU A 74 -13.37 3.01 -4.21
C LEU A 74 -13.11 1.51 -4.36
N VAL A 75 -12.08 1.15 -5.13
CA VAL A 75 -11.47 -0.18 -5.02
C VAL A 75 -10.57 -0.17 -3.79
N LYS A 76 -10.78 -1.14 -2.90
CA LYS A 76 -9.94 -1.41 -1.73
C LYS A 76 -9.12 -2.67 -1.98
N ILE A 77 -7.82 -2.59 -1.76
CA ILE A 77 -6.91 -3.73 -1.77
C ILE A 77 -6.34 -3.92 -0.37
N ASN A 78 -6.59 -5.08 0.22
CA ASN A 78 -5.96 -5.53 1.45
C ASN A 78 -4.81 -6.45 1.10
N ARG A 79 -3.57 -6.07 1.44
CA ARG A 79 -2.38 -6.87 1.18
C ARG A 79 -1.75 -7.32 2.49
N ILE A 80 -1.44 -8.60 2.59
CA ILE A 80 -0.55 -9.16 3.62
C ILE A 80 0.73 -9.62 2.92
N ALA A 81 1.84 -8.94 3.19
CA ALA A 81 3.15 -9.33 2.69
C ALA A 81 3.86 -10.23 3.71
N ARG A 82 4.55 -11.25 3.20
CA ARG A 82 5.29 -12.22 4.01
C ARG A 82 6.75 -12.22 3.62
N THR A 83 7.61 -12.44 4.61
CA THR A 83 9.04 -12.66 4.37
C THR A 83 9.26 -13.91 3.52
N HIS A 84 10.48 -14.11 3.02
CA HIS A 84 10.88 -15.36 2.38
C HIS A 84 10.68 -16.60 3.29
N THR A 85 10.70 -16.42 4.63
CA THR A 85 10.44 -17.49 5.61
C THR A 85 8.96 -17.72 5.91
N GLY A 86 8.06 -16.88 5.40
CA GLY A 86 6.61 -17.00 5.56
C GLY A 86 5.99 -16.15 6.68
N ASP A 87 6.79 -15.44 7.45
CA ASP A 87 6.32 -14.59 8.56
C ASP A 87 5.62 -13.33 8.03
N VAL A 88 4.59 -12.84 8.71
CA VAL A 88 3.92 -11.56 8.36
C VAL A 88 4.92 -10.42 8.51
N ALA A 89 5.17 -9.68 7.44
CA ALA A 89 6.08 -8.52 7.43
C ALA A 89 5.33 -7.18 7.34
N GLU A 90 4.25 -7.12 6.57
CA GLU A 90 3.49 -5.89 6.33
C GLU A 90 2.01 -6.22 6.15
N TYR A 91 1.16 -5.34 6.68
CA TYR A 91 -0.23 -5.22 6.25
C TYR A 91 -0.42 -3.86 5.58
N ARG A 92 -1.11 -3.85 4.44
CA ARG A 92 -1.38 -2.63 3.68
C ARG A 92 -2.83 -2.59 3.24
N GLU A 93 -3.43 -1.41 3.37
CA GLU A 93 -4.70 -1.09 2.75
C GLU A 93 -4.50 0.00 1.70
N SER A 94 -4.85 -0.30 0.46
CA SER A 94 -4.75 0.64 -0.65
C SER A 94 -6.14 0.97 -1.18
N TYR A 95 -6.39 2.25 -1.46
CA TYR A 95 -7.68 2.74 -1.95
C TYR A 95 -7.49 3.57 -3.21
N GLY A 96 -8.25 3.27 -4.25
CA GLY A 96 -8.26 4.04 -5.50
C GLY A 96 -9.66 4.22 -6.06
N LEU A 97 -9.88 5.28 -6.85
CA LEU A 97 -11.19 5.56 -7.45
C LEU A 97 -11.61 4.48 -8.43
N ALA A 98 -12.76 3.83 -8.21
CA ALA A 98 -13.21 2.75 -9.07
C ALA A 98 -13.42 3.17 -10.54
N SER A 99 -13.66 4.45 -10.79
CA SER A 99 -13.83 5.02 -12.14
C SER A 99 -12.54 5.04 -12.97
N SER A 100 -11.37 5.03 -12.33
CA SER A 100 -10.06 5.12 -13.00
C SER A 100 -9.10 4.00 -12.60
N PHE A 101 -9.45 3.18 -11.61
CA PHE A 101 -8.62 2.09 -11.13
C PHE A 101 -8.54 0.94 -12.13
N ARG A 102 -7.32 0.44 -12.36
CA ARG A 102 -7.07 -0.77 -13.14
C ARG A 102 -6.16 -1.68 -12.34
N TYR A 103 -6.60 -2.93 -12.18
CA TYR A 103 -5.82 -4.00 -11.58
C TYR A 103 -5.57 -5.09 -12.61
N GLN A 104 -4.34 -5.57 -12.69
CA GLN A 104 -3.94 -6.62 -13.61
C GLN A 104 -3.19 -7.71 -12.82
N VAL A 105 -3.61 -8.95 -13.01
CA VAL A 105 -2.96 -10.14 -12.47
C VAL A 105 -2.86 -11.19 -13.57
N GLU A 106 -1.78 -11.96 -13.56
CA GLU A 106 -1.60 -13.13 -14.40
C GLU A 106 -1.83 -14.38 -13.55
N ILE A 107 -2.71 -15.27 -14.00
CA ILE A 107 -3.06 -16.52 -13.32
C ILE A 107 -2.54 -17.67 -14.18
N ASN A 108 -1.74 -18.56 -13.59
CA ASN A 108 -1.16 -19.74 -14.23
C ASN A 108 -1.92 -21.01 -13.86
#